data_AF-A0A355XT13-F1
#
_entry.id   AF-A0A355XT13-F1
#
_cell.length_a   1.000
_cell.length_b   1.000
_cell.length_c   1.000
_cell.angle_alpha   90.00
_cell.angle_beta   90.00
_cell.angle_gamma   90.00
#
_symmetry.space_group_name_H-M   'P 1'
#
loop_
_entity.id
_entity.type
_entity.pdbx_description
1 polymer ?
#
loop_
_entity_poly.entity_id
_entity_poly.type
_entity_poly.pdbx_seq_one_letter_code
_entity_poly.pdbx_strand_id
1 'polypeptide(L)'
;MNDFMRKRIVFVVFFLLLLMMAVPYGCTDRKPTQADTVNADTQATDTSTIDSTERLIAETPMPKAADELFDDFVFNFAANRKLQMKRIVFPLPVYRNGKLVKKVASSQWRIEHFFMRQGYYTLIFDNDRQKALLKDTSVNHVTIEKIFFKRKTVQQFLFDRVRGEWILTSMNYKPLYQNKNASFLKFYHHFSVDSAFQVRSMASEVEFTAPDPDDDFSQISGVIIPQQWPDFKPTLIPRGVIYNIIYGQTYTETTRKVFLIRGIANGLEIELSFRKERGEWKLVKFNS
;
A
#
# COMPACT_ATOMS: atom_id res chain seq x y z
N MET A 1 44.24 -51.20 -35.17
CA MET A 1 44.10 -51.53 -33.73
C MET A 1 43.16 -52.73 -33.62
N ASN A 2 43.66 -53.89 -33.19
CA ASN A 2 42.91 -55.16 -33.22
C ASN A 2 41.55 -55.04 -32.53
N ASP A 3 40.51 -55.61 -33.12
CA ASP A 3 39.12 -55.56 -32.65
C ASP A 3 38.97 -56.07 -31.20
N PHE A 4 39.89 -56.93 -30.76
CA PHE A 4 40.04 -57.41 -29.40
C PHE A 4 40.47 -56.31 -28.39
N MET A 5 41.35 -55.38 -28.79
CA MET A 5 41.78 -54.26 -27.94
C MET A 5 40.69 -53.20 -27.82
N ARG A 6 39.91 -52.95 -28.88
CA ARG A 6 38.82 -51.97 -28.85
C ARG A 6 37.69 -52.40 -27.92
N LYS A 7 37.34 -53.69 -27.90
CA LYS A 7 36.33 -54.26 -26.99
C LYS A 7 36.78 -54.23 -25.52
N ARG A 8 38.07 -54.46 -25.25
CA ARG A 8 38.63 -54.36 -23.89
C ARG A 8 38.66 -52.93 -23.35
N ILE A 9 38.97 -51.94 -24.19
CA ILE A 9 38.96 -50.53 -23.77
C ILE A 9 37.53 -50.08 -23.45
N VAL A 10 36.54 -50.44 -24.28
CA VAL A 10 35.13 -50.12 -24.02
C VAL A 10 34.63 -50.79 -22.73
N PHE A 11 35.03 -52.04 -22.47
CA PHE A 11 34.65 -52.74 -21.25
C PHE A 11 35.26 -52.12 -19.99
N VAL A 12 36.53 -51.68 -20.06
CA VAL A 12 37.22 -51.00 -18.94
C VAL A 12 36.59 -49.63 -18.64
N VAL A 13 36.25 -48.86 -19.67
CA VAL A 13 35.60 -47.55 -19.51
C VAL A 13 34.18 -47.70 -18.93
N PHE A 14 33.42 -48.71 -19.37
CA PHE A 14 32.10 -49.00 -18.83
C PHE A 14 32.14 -49.45 -17.36
N PHE A 15 33.14 -50.24 -16.99
CA PHE A 15 33.34 -50.71 -15.60
C PHE A 15 33.76 -49.56 -14.65
N LEU A 16 34.58 -48.62 -15.12
CA LEU A 16 34.95 -47.41 -14.38
C LEU A 16 33.78 -46.44 -14.17
N LEU A 17 32.85 -46.34 -15.14
CA LEU A 17 31.63 -45.54 -15.03
C LEU A 17 30.60 -46.14 -14.05
N LEU A 18 30.53 -47.47 -13.95
CA LEU A 18 29.67 -48.16 -13.00
C LEU A 18 30.17 -48.06 -11.55
N LEU A 19 31.48 -47.98 -11.32
CA LEU A 19 32.05 -47.80 -9.98
C LEU A 19 31.77 -46.42 -9.37
N MET A 20 31.53 -45.39 -10.18
CA MET A 20 31.21 -44.03 -9.71
C MET A 20 29.77 -43.91 -9.16
N MET A 21 28.89 -44.88 -9.43
CA MET A 21 27.49 -44.85 -8.97
C MET A 21 27.23 -45.65 -7.67
N ALA A 22 28.27 -46.19 -7.03
CA ALA A 22 28.15 -47.09 -5.88
C ALA A 22 28.82 -46.57 -4.59
N VAL A 23 28.80 -45.25 -4.33
CA VAL A 23 29.26 -44.68 -3.05
C VAL A 23 28.06 -44.10 -2.28
N PRO A 24 27.64 -44.69 -1.14
CA PRO A 24 26.59 -44.14 -0.31
C PRO A 24 27.18 -43.07 0.61
N TYR A 25 26.83 -41.80 0.39
CA TYR A 25 27.02 -40.76 1.41
C TYR A 25 25.87 -40.83 2.40
N GLY A 26 26.07 -41.61 3.46
CA GLY A 26 25.24 -41.61 4.66
C GLY A 26 26.06 -41.14 5.85
N CYS A 27 25.74 -39.96 6.39
CA CYS A 27 25.98 -39.66 7.79
C CYS A 27 24.74 -38.97 8.35
N THR A 28 24.19 -39.58 9.39
CA THR A 28 22.90 -39.33 10.02
C THR A 28 22.97 -38.23 11.06
N ASP A 29 21.94 -37.39 11.16
CA ASP A 29 21.39 -37.03 12.47
C ASP A 29 19.87 -36.78 12.39
N ARG A 30 19.15 -37.37 13.35
CA ARG A 30 17.68 -37.45 13.43
C ARG A 30 17.10 -36.29 14.25
N LYS A 31 16.05 -35.61 13.74
CA LYS A 31 14.77 -35.26 14.42
C LYS A 31 13.97 -34.18 13.63
N PRO A 32 12.64 -34.05 13.89
CA PRO A 32 11.55 -34.78 13.25
C PRO A 32 10.83 -33.96 12.16
N THR A 33 10.05 -34.66 11.34
CA THR A 33 9.11 -34.13 10.33
C THR A 33 8.21 -33.04 10.92
N GLN A 34 8.25 -31.83 10.35
CA GLN A 34 7.26 -30.78 10.58
C GLN A 34 6.57 -30.44 9.27
N ALA A 35 5.24 -30.51 9.31
CA ALA A 35 4.33 -30.25 8.21
C ALA A 35 4.52 -28.87 7.59
N ASP A 36 4.17 -28.75 6.31
CA ASP A 36 4.13 -27.53 5.51
C ASP A 36 3.36 -26.40 6.22
N THR A 37 4.10 -25.56 6.94
CA THR A 37 3.66 -24.21 7.28
C THR A 37 4.27 -23.24 6.30
N VAL A 38 3.40 -22.65 5.49
CA VAL A 38 3.63 -21.48 4.65
C VAL A 38 4.46 -20.45 5.43
N ASN A 39 5.71 -20.24 4.99
CA ASN A 39 6.64 -19.25 5.52
C ASN A 39 5.95 -17.88 5.66
N ALA A 40 5.53 -17.56 6.87
CA ALA A 40 5.29 -16.20 7.31
C ALA A 40 6.66 -15.61 7.66
N ASP A 41 7.20 -14.87 6.71
CA ASP A 41 8.49 -14.21 6.78
C ASP A 41 8.63 -13.40 8.08
N THR A 42 9.59 -13.83 8.91
CA THR A 42 10.10 -13.13 10.08
C THR A 42 10.79 -11.85 9.62
N GLN A 43 10.08 -10.71 9.66
CA GLN A 43 10.69 -9.39 9.59
C GLN A 43 10.77 -8.74 10.97
N ALA A 44 12.03 -8.58 11.38
CA ALA A 44 12.63 -7.60 12.28
C ALA A 44 11.88 -7.25 13.57
N THR A 45 12.53 -7.58 14.68
CA THR A 45 12.33 -6.91 15.98
C THR A 45 12.48 -5.41 15.76
N ASP A 46 11.36 -4.69 15.84
CA ASP A 46 11.28 -3.24 15.64
C ASP A 46 11.77 -2.55 16.92
N THR A 47 13.09 -2.40 17.07
CA THR A 47 13.71 -1.46 18.01
C THR A 47 14.02 -0.15 17.26
N SER A 48 13.03 0.40 16.56
CA SER A 48 13.13 1.77 16.06
C SER A 48 12.80 2.73 17.19
N THR A 49 13.78 3.55 17.56
CA THR A 49 13.64 4.74 18.40
C THR A 49 12.34 5.47 18.11
N ILE A 50 11.45 5.49 19.11
CA ILE A 50 10.18 6.22 19.10
C ILE A 50 10.47 7.68 18.74
N ASP A 51 9.86 8.15 17.65
CA ASP A 51 9.98 9.54 17.22
C ASP A 51 9.45 10.47 18.33
N SER A 52 10.07 11.63 18.53
CA SER A 52 9.68 12.58 19.58
C SER A 52 8.24 13.07 19.42
N THR A 53 7.73 13.08 18.18
CA THR A 53 6.33 13.37 17.83
C THR A 53 5.37 12.25 18.29
N GLU A 54 5.76 10.98 18.15
CA GLU A 54 4.99 9.81 18.61
C GLU A 54 4.88 9.80 20.15
N ARG A 55 5.90 10.27 20.88
CA ARG A 55 5.86 10.37 22.35
C ARG A 55 4.84 11.41 22.84
N LEU A 56 4.84 12.61 22.26
CA LEU A 56 3.94 13.71 22.66
C LEU A 56 2.45 13.35 22.45
N ILE A 57 2.12 12.63 21.38
CA ILE A 57 0.74 12.19 21.10
C ILE A 57 0.34 11.01 21.99
N ALA A 58 1.28 10.13 22.36
CA ALA A 58 0.97 8.95 23.18
C ALA A 58 0.64 9.28 24.66
N GLU A 59 1.12 10.40 25.18
CA GLU A 59 0.94 10.79 26.59
C GLU A 59 -0.36 11.56 26.85
N THR A 60 -0.92 12.22 25.85
CA THR A 60 -2.17 12.99 26.00
C THR A 60 -3.38 12.09 25.74
N PRO A 61 -4.39 12.03 26.64
CA PRO A 61 -5.62 11.30 26.36
C PRO A 61 -6.33 11.91 25.14
N MET A 62 -6.69 11.05 24.17
CA MET A 62 -7.41 11.45 22.97
C MET A 62 -8.66 12.26 23.35
N PRO A 63 -8.84 13.48 22.81
CA PRO A 63 -10.06 14.26 23.01
C PRO A 63 -11.28 13.49 22.50
N LYS A 64 -12.42 13.55 23.20
CA LYS A 64 -13.67 12.92 22.73
C LYS A 64 -14.10 13.42 21.35
N ALA A 65 -13.79 14.66 21.01
CA ALA A 65 -14.05 15.24 19.69
C ALA A 65 -13.26 14.56 18.56
N ALA A 66 -12.14 13.89 18.86
CA ALA A 66 -11.37 13.17 17.84
C ALA A 66 -12.13 11.96 17.26
N ASP A 67 -13.18 11.47 17.94
CA ASP A 67 -14.08 10.46 17.39
C ASP A 67 -15.15 11.07 16.45
N GLU A 68 -15.21 12.40 16.26
CA GLU A 68 -16.15 13.07 15.34
C GLU A 68 -15.76 12.92 13.87
N LEU A 69 -14.48 13.11 13.55
CA LEU A 69 -13.91 12.92 12.22
C LEU A 69 -12.97 11.72 12.22
N PHE A 70 -13.06 10.88 11.19
CA PHE A 70 -12.21 9.70 11.10
C PHE A 70 -10.72 10.05 11.01
N ASP A 71 -10.38 11.15 10.32
CA ASP A 71 -9.00 11.61 10.16
C ASP A 71 -8.35 11.87 11.52
N ASP A 72 -9.02 12.63 12.40
CA ASP A 72 -8.52 12.92 13.75
C ASP A 72 -8.37 11.65 14.59
N PHE A 73 -9.34 10.74 14.49
CA PHE A 73 -9.29 9.45 15.16
C PHE A 73 -8.06 8.64 14.71
N VAL A 74 -7.87 8.46 13.40
CA VAL A 74 -6.86 7.53 12.88
C VAL A 74 -5.44 7.99 13.18
N PHE A 75 -5.17 9.31 13.20
CA PHE A 75 -3.87 9.85 13.61
C PHE A 75 -3.50 9.43 15.03
N ASN A 76 -4.43 9.59 15.97
CA ASN A 76 -4.24 9.19 17.35
C ASN A 76 -4.18 7.67 17.52
N PHE A 77 -5.02 6.92 16.79
CA PHE A 77 -5.04 5.45 16.81
C PHE A 77 -3.72 4.85 16.32
N ALA A 78 -3.12 5.45 15.27
CA ALA A 78 -1.85 5.01 14.69
C ALA A 78 -0.64 5.32 15.59
N ALA A 79 -0.70 6.41 16.37
CA ALA A 79 0.39 6.85 17.23
C ALA A 79 0.35 6.24 18.65
N ASN A 80 -0.83 5.85 19.15
CA ASN A 80 -0.99 5.43 20.55
C ASN A 80 -1.32 3.94 20.72
N ARG A 81 -0.34 3.17 21.19
CA ARG A 81 -0.48 1.72 21.46
C ARG A 81 -1.66 1.37 22.38
N LYS A 82 -1.86 2.11 23.47
CA LYS A 82 -2.93 1.82 24.45
C LYS A 82 -4.30 2.05 23.81
N LEU A 83 -4.45 3.15 23.08
CA LEU A 83 -5.66 3.45 22.35
C LEU A 83 -5.93 2.39 21.28
N GLN A 84 -4.91 2.02 20.50
CA GLN A 84 -5.03 1.01 19.45
C GLN A 84 -5.58 -0.31 20.00
N MET A 85 -5.01 -0.80 21.10
CA MET A 85 -5.48 -2.02 21.76
C MET A 85 -6.92 -1.92 22.28
N LYS A 86 -7.36 -0.72 22.73
CA LYS A 86 -8.73 -0.47 23.22
C LYS A 86 -9.74 -0.36 22.07
N ARG A 87 -9.32 0.13 20.92
CA ARG A 87 -10.16 0.44 19.75
C ARG A 87 -10.16 -0.69 18.69
N ILE A 88 -9.79 -1.91 19.09
CA ILE A 88 -9.83 -3.10 18.25
C ILE A 88 -10.75 -4.14 18.89
N VAL A 89 -11.63 -4.75 18.08
CA VAL A 89 -12.35 -5.96 18.50
C VAL A 89 -11.40 -7.13 18.51
N PHE A 90 -11.22 -7.77 19.67
CA PHE A 90 -10.47 -9.02 19.79
C PHE A 90 -11.37 -10.21 20.15
N PRO A 91 -11.10 -11.42 19.61
CA PRO A 91 -10.06 -11.70 18.61
C PRO A 91 -10.47 -11.17 17.22
N LEU A 92 -9.58 -10.42 16.57
CA LEU A 92 -9.86 -9.63 15.37
C LEU A 92 -10.02 -10.55 14.15
N PRO A 93 -11.21 -10.64 13.53
CA PRO A 93 -11.41 -11.49 12.36
C PRO A 93 -10.63 -10.98 11.15
N VAL A 94 -9.99 -11.92 10.45
CA VAL A 94 -9.24 -11.65 9.22
C VAL A 94 -9.83 -12.48 8.09
N TYR A 95 -10.21 -11.79 7.03
CA TYR A 95 -10.79 -12.36 5.82
C TYR A 95 -9.77 -12.41 4.68
N ARG A 96 -9.97 -13.37 3.78
CA ARG A 96 -9.37 -13.36 2.44
C ARG A 96 -10.47 -13.59 1.43
N ASN A 97 -10.66 -12.66 0.51
CA ASN A 97 -11.70 -12.73 -0.52
C ASN A 97 -13.10 -13.04 0.08
N GLY A 98 -13.43 -12.38 1.20
CA GLY A 98 -14.71 -12.55 1.89
C GLY A 98 -14.83 -13.81 2.76
N LYS A 99 -13.83 -14.70 2.80
CA LYS A 99 -13.83 -15.89 3.66
C LYS A 99 -13.01 -15.66 4.92
N LEU A 100 -13.55 -15.99 6.09
CA LEU A 100 -12.81 -15.92 7.35
C LEU A 100 -11.66 -16.93 7.31
N VAL A 101 -10.42 -16.47 7.50
CA VAL A 101 -9.23 -17.32 7.47
C VAL A 101 -8.56 -17.48 8.82
N LYS A 102 -8.66 -16.47 9.69
CA LYS A 102 -8.14 -16.53 11.06
C LYS A 102 -8.79 -15.45 11.93
N LYS A 103 -8.59 -15.56 13.24
CA LYS A 103 -8.84 -14.50 14.21
C LYS A 103 -7.55 -14.20 14.95
N VAL A 104 -7.16 -12.93 15.05
CA VAL A 104 -5.92 -12.49 15.70
C VAL A 104 -6.22 -12.19 17.16
N ALA A 105 -5.57 -12.88 18.10
CA ALA A 105 -5.71 -12.56 19.52
C ALA A 105 -5.02 -11.23 19.86
N SER A 106 -5.42 -10.59 20.96
CA SER A 106 -4.79 -9.34 21.43
C SER A 106 -3.29 -9.49 21.68
N SER A 107 -2.84 -10.66 22.17
CA SER A 107 -1.43 -10.99 22.37
C SER A 107 -0.62 -11.13 21.08
N GLN A 108 -1.28 -11.37 19.95
CA GLN A 108 -0.66 -11.53 18.63
C GLN A 108 -0.72 -10.23 17.81
N TRP A 109 -1.38 -9.18 18.32
CA TRP A 109 -1.49 -7.90 17.64
C TRP A 109 -0.15 -7.17 17.67
N ARG A 110 0.35 -6.81 16.48
CA ARG A 110 1.46 -5.89 16.30
C ARG A 110 0.88 -4.51 16.01
N ILE A 111 1.45 -3.48 16.63
CA ILE A 111 1.01 -2.09 16.41
C ILE A 111 1.16 -1.74 14.93
N GLU A 112 0.07 -1.26 14.35
CA GLU A 112 0.02 -0.76 12.99
C GLU A 112 0.08 0.77 13.02
N HIS A 113 1.13 1.31 12.43
CA HIS A 113 1.38 2.75 12.35
C HIS A 113 0.81 3.37 11.07
N PHE A 114 0.22 2.57 10.18
CA PHE A 114 -0.33 3.02 8.89
C PHE A 114 0.66 3.90 8.11
N PHE A 115 0.22 5.11 7.77
CA PHE A 115 0.95 6.09 6.99
C PHE A 115 1.83 7.03 7.83
N MET A 116 1.81 6.92 9.17
CA MET A 116 2.56 7.82 10.06
C MET A 116 4.05 7.85 9.73
N ARG A 117 4.66 6.68 9.51
CA ARG A 117 6.08 6.56 9.14
C ARG A 117 6.39 7.06 7.72
N GLN A 118 5.38 7.20 6.85
CA GLN A 118 5.56 7.72 5.48
C GLN A 118 5.51 9.25 5.43
N GLY A 119 4.91 9.90 6.43
CA GLY A 119 4.71 11.36 6.44
C GLY A 119 3.63 11.85 5.48
N TYR A 120 2.94 10.96 4.76
CA TYR A 120 1.83 11.27 3.87
C TYR A 120 0.90 10.06 3.70
N TYR A 121 -0.33 10.31 3.28
CA TYR A 121 -1.27 9.29 2.80
C TYR A 121 -1.91 9.72 1.48
N THR A 122 -2.58 8.79 0.81
CA THR A 122 -3.22 9.08 -0.48
C THR A 122 -4.72 8.80 -0.41
N LEU A 123 -5.46 9.42 -1.31
CA LEU A 123 -6.91 9.30 -1.45
C LEU A 123 -7.24 9.20 -2.93
N ILE A 124 -8.13 8.28 -3.27
CA ILE A 124 -8.60 8.07 -4.64
C ILE A 124 -10.08 8.40 -4.69
N PHE A 125 -10.45 9.31 -5.58
CA PHE A 125 -11.81 9.72 -5.87
C PHE A 125 -12.14 9.60 -7.36
N ASP A 126 -13.41 9.45 -7.67
CA ASP A 126 -13.95 9.55 -9.03
C ASP A 126 -14.11 11.00 -9.48
N ASN A 127 -14.39 11.91 -8.54
CA ASN A 127 -14.63 13.33 -8.78
C ASN A 127 -14.49 14.16 -7.50
N ASP A 128 -14.41 15.48 -7.65
CA ASP A 128 -14.18 16.42 -6.54
C ASP A 128 -15.28 16.45 -5.49
N ARG A 129 -16.52 16.11 -5.85
CA ARG A 129 -17.64 16.11 -4.88
C ARG A 129 -17.40 15.09 -3.77
N GLN A 130 -16.69 14.01 -4.07
CA GLN A 130 -16.36 12.98 -3.08
C GLN A 130 -15.37 13.47 -2.01
N LYS A 131 -14.64 14.56 -2.25
CA LYS A 131 -13.75 15.17 -1.24
C LYS A 131 -14.53 15.73 -0.04
N ALA A 132 -15.80 16.08 -0.23
CA ALA A 132 -16.65 16.56 0.86
C ALA A 132 -16.81 15.54 1.99
N LEU A 133 -16.67 14.24 1.70
CA LEU A 133 -16.77 13.16 2.68
C LEU A 133 -15.64 13.17 3.72
N LEU A 134 -14.53 13.85 3.44
CA LEU A 134 -13.43 14.02 4.40
C LEU A 134 -13.87 14.81 5.65
N LYS A 135 -14.89 15.65 5.50
CA LYS A 135 -15.43 16.50 6.57
C LYS A 135 -16.81 16.02 7.05
N ASP A 136 -17.27 14.87 6.57
CA ASP A 136 -18.59 14.34 6.88
C ASP A 136 -18.56 13.58 8.21
N THR A 137 -19.13 14.19 9.25
CA THR A 137 -19.22 13.63 10.59
C THR A 137 -20.28 12.53 10.72
N SER A 138 -21.10 12.30 9.68
CA SER A 138 -22.12 11.23 9.64
C SER A 138 -21.58 9.88 9.17
N VAL A 139 -20.34 9.83 8.67
CA VAL A 139 -19.68 8.60 8.23
C VAL A 139 -19.56 7.65 9.42
N ASN A 140 -20.01 6.41 9.24
CA ASN A 140 -20.00 5.38 10.29
C ASN A 140 -19.22 4.11 9.87
N HIS A 141 -18.71 4.07 8.64
CA HIS A 141 -17.91 2.97 8.12
C HIS A 141 -16.76 3.53 7.29
N VAL A 142 -15.54 3.16 7.65
CA VAL A 142 -14.33 3.56 6.92
C VAL A 142 -13.45 2.36 6.66
N THR A 143 -12.91 2.26 5.45
CA THR A 143 -11.89 1.26 5.12
C THR A 143 -10.56 1.94 4.80
N ILE A 144 -9.52 1.61 5.55
CA ILE A 144 -8.14 1.95 5.17
C ILE A 144 -7.59 0.80 4.31
N GLU A 145 -7.16 1.09 3.09
CA GLU A 145 -6.49 0.17 2.19
C GLU A 145 -4.98 0.40 2.20
N LYS A 146 -4.19 -0.59 2.61
CA LYS A 146 -2.74 -0.66 2.42
C LYS A 146 -2.44 -1.44 1.14
N ILE A 147 -1.99 -0.74 0.11
CA ILE A 147 -1.86 -1.24 -1.25
C ILE A 147 -0.40 -1.62 -1.51
N PHE A 148 -0.15 -2.91 -1.71
CA PHE A 148 1.18 -3.44 -2.02
C PHE A 148 1.30 -3.70 -3.53
N PHE A 149 1.91 -2.78 -4.28
CA PHE A 149 2.03 -2.92 -5.73
C PHE A 149 2.85 -4.15 -6.15
N LYS A 150 4.05 -4.34 -5.56
CA LYS A 150 4.94 -5.48 -5.86
C LYS A 150 4.27 -6.83 -5.57
N ARG A 151 3.51 -6.92 -4.47
CA ARG A 151 2.80 -8.15 -4.05
C ARG A 151 1.42 -8.29 -4.69
N LYS A 152 0.98 -7.31 -5.49
CA LYS A 152 -0.34 -7.25 -6.12
C LYS A 152 -1.48 -7.57 -5.14
N THR A 153 -1.39 -7.05 -3.91
CA THR A 153 -2.32 -7.36 -2.81
C THR A 153 -2.77 -6.06 -2.14
N VAL A 154 -4.03 -6.00 -1.73
CA VAL A 154 -4.56 -4.94 -0.87
C VAL A 154 -4.93 -5.56 0.48
N GLN A 155 -4.40 -4.99 1.56
CA GLN A 155 -4.87 -5.24 2.92
C GLN A 155 -5.84 -4.12 3.30
N GLN A 156 -7.00 -4.48 3.82
CA GLN A 156 -8.04 -3.57 4.23
C GLN A 156 -8.21 -3.67 5.74
N PHE A 157 -8.32 -2.52 6.41
CA PHE A 157 -8.66 -2.40 7.82
C PHE A 157 -10.02 -1.71 7.89
N LEU A 158 -11.01 -2.41 8.42
CA LEU A 158 -12.40 -1.98 8.43
C LEU A 158 -12.72 -1.39 9.80
N PHE A 159 -13.07 -0.12 9.81
CA PHE A 159 -13.46 0.62 10.99
C PHE A 159 -14.96 0.93 10.93
N ASP A 160 -15.65 0.63 12.02
CA ASP A 160 -17.06 0.95 12.20
C ASP A 160 -17.22 1.86 13.41
N ARG A 161 -18.14 2.83 13.31
CA ARG A 161 -18.49 3.70 14.43
C ARG A 161 -19.52 3.00 15.29
N VAL A 162 -19.10 2.57 16.48
CA VAL A 162 -19.94 1.81 17.43
C VAL A 162 -20.16 2.66 18.66
N ARG A 163 -21.42 3.10 18.87
CA ARG A 163 -21.81 3.99 19.99
C ARG A 163 -20.95 5.27 20.04
N GLY A 164 -20.71 5.86 18.87
CA GLY A 164 -19.95 7.11 18.72
C GLY A 164 -18.44 6.95 18.63
N GLU A 165 -17.90 5.75 18.89
CA GLU A 165 -16.45 5.50 18.89
C GLU A 165 -16.01 4.70 17.67
N TRP A 166 -14.88 5.04 17.06
CA TRP A 166 -14.33 4.29 15.93
C TRP A 166 -13.63 3.02 16.38
N ILE A 167 -14.06 1.86 15.86
CA ILE A 167 -13.55 0.56 16.26
C ILE A 167 -13.05 -0.20 15.02
N LEU A 168 -11.83 -0.73 15.05
CA LEU A 168 -11.34 -1.68 14.06
C LEU A 168 -12.03 -3.03 14.29
N THR A 169 -12.95 -3.39 13.39
CA THR A 169 -13.82 -4.58 13.53
C THR A 169 -13.31 -5.78 12.76
N SER A 170 -12.59 -5.57 11.66
CA SER A 170 -12.03 -6.66 10.86
C SER A 170 -10.89 -6.22 9.95
N MET A 171 -10.13 -7.20 9.46
CA MET A 171 -9.21 -7.01 8.34
C MET A 171 -9.61 -7.90 7.16
N ASN A 172 -9.32 -7.46 5.94
CA ASN A 172 -9.50 -8.26 4.74
C ASN A 172 -8.29 -8.18 3.83
N TYR A 173 -7.91 -9.28 3.19
CA TYR A 173 -6.94 -9.26 2.09
C TYR A 173 -7.64 -9.64 0.80
N LYS A 174 -7.37 -8.86 -0.25
CA LYS A 174 -7.83 -9.14 -1.61
C LYS A 174 -6.70 -8.92 -2.61
N PRO A 175 -6.69 -9.66 -3.74
CA PRO A 175 -5.81 -9.34 -4.86
C PRO A 175 -6.09 -7.92 -5.38
N LEU A 176 -5.03 -7.24 -5.83
CA LEU A 176 -5.11 -5.88 -6.37
C LEU A 176 -6.07 -5.77 -7.56
N TYR A 177 -6.14 -6.82 -8.39
CA TYR A 177 -7.02 -6.85 -9.56
C TYR A 177 -8.52 -6.83 -9.20
N GLN A 178 -8.89 -7.17 -7.95
CA GLN A 178 -10.27 -7.10 -7.46
C GLN A 178 -10.60 -5.74 -6.82
N ASN A 179 -9.63 -4.84 -6.70
CA ASN A 179 -9.89 -3.48 -6.21
C ASN A 179 -10.75 -2.72 -7.23
N LYS A 180 -11.70 -1.89 -6.76
CA LYS A 180 -12.53 -1.05 -7.64
C LYS A 180 -11.69 -0.09 -8.49
N ASN A 181 -10.54 0.33 -7.97
CA ASN A 181 -9.56 1.17 -8.65
C ASN A 181 -8.47 0.37 -9.38
N ALA A 182 -8.62 -0.95 -9.60
CA ALA A 182 -7.55 -1.81 -10.13
C ALA A 182 -6.93 -1.31 -11.45
N SER A 183 -7.75 -0.84 -12.40
CA SER A 183 -7.27 -0.29 -13.68
C SER A 183 -6.38 0.94 -13.46
N PHE A 184 -6.81 1.86 -12.61
CA PHE A 184 -6.04 3.05 -12.26
C PHE A 184 -4.78 2.71 -11.48
N LEU A 185 -4.88 1.84 -10.45
CA LEU A 185 -3.75 1.41 -9.63
C LEU A 185 -2.67 0.68 -10.44
N LYS A 186 -3.06 -0.10 -11.45
CA LYS A 186 -2.11 -0.73 -12.39
C LYS A 186 -1.34 0.32 -13.19
N PHE A 187 -2.05 1.31 -13.72
CA PHE A 187 -1.45 2.44 -14.42
C PHE A 187 -0.52 3.26 -13.51
N TYR A 188 -1.03 3.65 -12.34
CA TYR A 188 -0.33 4.50 -11.38
C TYR A 188 0.97 3.84 -10.88
N HIS A 189 0.99 2.52 -10.69
CA HIS A 189 2.21 1.83 -10.34
C HIS A 189 3.33 2.07 -11.37
N HIS A 190 3.02 2.02 -12.67
CA HIS A 190 4.01 2.29 -13.71
C HIS A 190 4.36 3.79 -13.76
N PHE A 191 3.35 4.66 -13.68
CA PHE A 191 3.51 6.11 -13.61
C PHE A 191 4.45 6.53 -12.47
N SER A 192 4.33 5.94 -11.28
CA SER A 192 5.13 6.33 -10.11
C SER A 192 6.60 5.91 -10.15
N VAL A 193 7.02 5.06 -11.10
CA VAL A 193 8.39 4.49 -11.13
C VAL A 193 9.13 4.67 -12.45
N ASP A 194 8.45 5.08 -13.53
CA ASP A 194 9.05 5.28 -14.86
C ASP A 194 8.79 6.70 -15.35
N SER A 195 9.83 7.54 -15.35
CA SER A 195 9.75 8.95 -15.76
C SER A 195 9.41 9.13 -17.24
N ALA A 196 9.88 8.24 -18.11
CA ALA A 196 9.53 8.30 -19.53
C ALA A 196 8.05 7.91 -19.72
N PHE A 197 7.55 6.95 -18.96
CA PHE A 197 6.13 6.62 -18.93
C PHE A 197 5.28 7.74 -18.36
N GLN A 198 5.75 8.49 -17.35
CA GLN A 198 5.04 9.68 -16.85
C GLN A 198 4.77 10.67 -17.98
N VAL A 199 5.82 11.07 -18.71
CA VAL A 199 5.71 12.01 -19.84
C VAL A 199 4.76 11.48 -20.91
N ARG A 200 4.86 10.20 -21.31
CA ARG A 200 3.93 9.58 -22.29
C ARG A 200 2.48 9.48 -21.80
N SER A 201 2.30 9.55 -20.49
CA SER A 201 1.01 9.43 -19.82
C SER A 201 0.40 10.79 -19.48
N MET A 202 0.86 11.87 -20.09
CA MET A 202 0.23 13.18 -20.00
C MET A 202 -0.66 13.42 -21.21
N ALA A 203 -1.70 14.22 -21.01
CA ALA A 203 -2.44 14.81 -22.11
C ALA A 203 -1.54 15.79 -22.90
N SER A 204 -1.98 16.19 -24.10
CA SER A 204 -1.25 17.16 -24.92
C SER A 204 -1.04 18.50 -24.21
N GLU A 205 -2.00 18.86 -23.37
CA GLU A 205 -2.00 20.04 -22.51
C GLU A 205 -2.46 19.58 -21.12
N VAL A 206 -1.69 19.96 -20.09
CA VAL A 206 -1.97 19.66 -18.70
C VAL A 206 -2.08 20.95 -17.93
N GLU A 207 -3.24 21.20 -17.35
CA GLU A 207 -3.47 22.35 -16.47
C GLU A 207 -2.70 22.16 -15.17
N PHE A 208 -2.16 23.26 -14.63
CA PHE A 208 -1.58 23.23 -13.29
C PHE A 208 -1.94 24.46 -12.49
N THR A 209 -1.96 24.30 -11.16
CA THR A 209 -1.94 25.41 -10.21
C THR A 209 -0.81 25.25 -9.22
N ALA A 210 -0.27 26.38 -8.75
CA ALA A 210 0.78 26.44 -7.73
C ALA A 210 0.57 27.68 -6.84
N PRO A 211 1.15 27.74 -5.63
CA PRO A 211 1.06 28.92 -4.78
C PRO A 211 1.69 30.13 -5.47
N ASP A 212 1.06 31.29 -5.33
CA ASP A 212 1.63 32.53 -5.86
C ASP A 212 2.79 33.00 -4.96
N PRO A 213 4.00 33.24 -5.50
CA PRO A 213 5.13 33.71 -4.70
C PRO A 213 4.96 35.14 -4.16
N ASP A 214 4.06 35.94 -4.75
CA ASP A 214 3.84 37.33 -4.40
C ASP A 214 2.56 37.54 -3.54
N ASP A 215 1.69 36.53 -3.43
CA ASP A 215 0.47 36.57 -2.62
C ASP A 215 0.16 35.20 -1.97
N ASP A 216 0.38 35.13 -0.65
CA ASP A 216 0.19 33.95 0.19
C ASP A 216 -1.23 33.33 0.13
N PHE A 217 -2.24 34.06 -0.34
CA PHE A 217 -3.63 33.58 -0.43
C PHE A 217 -4.08 33.22 -1.83
N SER A 218 -3.24 33.41 -2.85
CA SER A 218 -3.60 33.18 -4.24
C SER A 218 -2.82 32.03 -4.87
N GLN A 219 -3.29 31.58 -6.03
CA GLN A 219 -2.64 30.54 -6.81
C GLN A 219 -2.41 31.03 -8.24
N ILE A 220 -1.23 30.78 -8.76
CA ILE A 220 -0.96 30.90 -10.18
C ILE A 220 -1.53 29.68 -10.91
N SER A 221 -2.03 29.90 -12.12
CA SER A 221 -2.55 28.84 -12.99
C SER A 221 -1.82 28.89 -14.33
N GLY A 222 -1.60 27.73 -14.93
CA GLY A 222 -0.99 27.64 -16.25
C GLY A 222 -1.26 26.31 -16.94
N VAL A 223 -0.66 26.15 -18.10
CA VAL A 223 -0.73 24.93 -18.90
C VAL A 223 0.69 24.52 -19.27
N ILE A 224 1.00 23.24 -19.12
CA ILE A 224 2.26 22.65 -19.57
C ILE A 224 2.02 21.58 -20.63
N ILE A 225 3.02 21.39 -21.48
CA ILE A 225 3.12 20.24 -22.39
C ILE A 225 3.95 19.12 -21.75
N PRO A 226 3.83 17.85 -22.21
CA PRO A 226 4.50 16.72 -21.59
C PRO A 226 6.01 16.87 -21.38
N GLN A 227 6.71 17.55 -22.28
CA GLN A 227 8.16 17.76 -22.22
C GLN A 227 8.59 18.62 -21.03
N GLN A 228 7.69 19.48 -20.51
CA GLN A 228 7.97 20.35 -19.36
C GLN A 228 7.73 19.64 -18.02
N TRP A 229 7.05 18.49 -18.01
CA TRP A 229 6.74 17.77 -16.77
C TRP A 229 7.91 17.51 -15.82
N PRO A 230 9.12 17.14 -16.29
CA PRO A 230 10.25 16.94 -15.39
C PRO A 230 10.57 18.16 -14.52
N ASP A 231 10.31 19.36 -15.03
CA ASP A 231 10.61 20.63 -14.37
C ASP A 231 9.46 21.10 -13.46
N PHE A 232 8.23 20.64 -13.71
CA PHE A 232 7.02 21.10 -13.01
C PHE A 232 6.40 20.07 -12.06
N LYS A 233 6.77 18.79 -12.17
CA LYS A 233 6.15 17.74 -11.37
C LYS A 233 6.34 17.98 -9.86
N PRO A 234 5.36 17.56 -9.03
CA PRO A 234 5.51 17.63 -7.59
C PRO A 234 6.74 16.87 -7.09
N THR A 235 7.34 17.36 -6.01
CA THR A 235 8.50 16.73 -5.35
C THR A 235 8.18 15.32 -4.84
N LEU A 236 6.91 15.07 -4.51
CA LEU A 236 6.42 13.81 -3.99
C LEU A 236 5.52 13.09 -5.01
N ILE A 237 5.98 11.96 -5.52
CA ILE A 237 5.17 10.98 -6.26
C ILE A 237 5.22 9.64 -5.50
N PRO A 238 4.15 9.27 -4.76
CA PRO A 238 4.11 8.06 -3.96
C PRO A 238 4.38 6.78 -4.77
N ARG A 239 5.28 5.93 -4.27
CA ARG A 239 5.68 4.67 -4.92
C ARG A 239 5.78 3.52 -3.91
N GLY A 240 5.75 2.29 -4.40
CA GLY A 240 5.95 1.09 -3.57
C GLY A 240 4.70 0.65 -2.81
N VAL A 241 4.52 1.12 -1.58
CA VAL A 241 3.31 0.87 -0.77
C VAL A 241 2.63 2.20 -0.52
N ILE A 242 1.34 2.28 -0.86
CA ILE A 242 0.51 3.47 -0.62
C ILE A 242 -0.71 3.10 0.21
N TYR A 243 -1.29 4.10 0.89
CA TYR A 243 -2.55 3.96 1.61
C TYR A 243 -3.67 4.69 0.88
N ASN A 244 -4.87 4.14 0.87
CA ASN A 244 -6.10 4.81 0.45
C ASN A 244 -7.12 4.74 1.59
N ILE A 245 -7.98 5.74 1.75
CA ILE A 245 -9.05 5.74 2.76
C ILE A 245 -10.40 5.88 2.05
N ILE A 246 -11.33 4.99 2.39
CA ILE A 246 -12.67 4.93 1.83
C ILE A 246 -13.67 5.29 2.93
N TYR A 247 -14.22 6.50 2.89
CA TYR A 247 -15.21 7.08 3.81
C TYR A 247 -16.65 6.73 3.42
N GLY A 248 -16.86 5.73 2.55
CA GLY A 248 -18.16 5.36 2.00
C GLY A 248 -18.40 5.86 0.57
N GLN A 249 -17.44 6.57 -0.04
CA GLN A 249 -17.52 6.90 -1.46
C GLN A 249 -17.62 5.64 -2.32
N THR A 250 -18.47 5.68 -3.34
CA THR A 250 -18.62 4.61 -4.32
C THR A 250 -17.79 4.92 -5.56
N TYR A 251 -17.26 3.86 -6.17
CA TYR A 251 -16.47 3.95 -7.40
C TYR A 251 -17.31 3.46 -8.57
N THR A 252 -17.88 4.39 -9.34
CA THR A 252 -18.74 4.13 -10.52
C THR A 252 -18.15 4.72 -11.79
N GLU A 253 -17.36 5.78 -11.67
CA GLU A 253 -16.66 6.39 -12.79
C GLU A 253 -15.47 5.52 -13.20
N THR A 254 -15.36 5.25 -14.50
CA THR A 254 -14.33 4.34 -15.04
C THR A 254 -13.27 5.07 -15.86
N THR A 255 -13.49 6.36 -16.14
CA THR A 255 -12.70 7.19 -17.05
C THR A 255 -12.05 8.39 -16.38
N ARG A 256 -12.44 8.75 -15.15
CA ARG A 256 -11.81 9.84 -14.39
C ARG A 256 -11.39 9.38 -13.01
N LYS A 257 -10.27 9.92 -12.53
CA LYS A 257 -9.78 9.73 -11.16
C LYS A 257 -9.10 11.00 -10.68
N VAL A 258 -9.35 11.35 -9.44
CA VAL A 258 -8.59 12.36 -8.69
C VAL A 258 -7.75 11.60 -7.67
N PHE A 259 -6.44 11.80 -7.71
CA PHE A 259 -5.49 11.20 -6.80
C PHE A 259 -4.90 12.29 -5.93
N LEU A 260 -5.31 12.31 -4.67
CA LEU A 260 -4.93 13.31 -3.69
C LEU A 260 -3.88 12.71 -2.76
N ILE A 261 -2.83 13.47 -2.47
CA ILE A 261 -1.72 13.13 -1.59
C ILE A 261 -1.71 14.19 -0.50
N ARG A 262 -1.87 13.78 0.75
CA ARG A 262 -1.88 14.71 1.89
C ARG A 262 -0.76 14.36 2.84
N GLY A 263 0.04 15.37 3.19
CA GLY A 263 1.06 15.23 4.21
C GLY A 263 0.47 15.19 5.61
N ILE A 264 1.26 14.68 6.55
CA ILE A 264 0.87 14.55 7.95
C ILE A 264 1.40 15.76 8.70
N ALA A 265 0.49 16.56 9.25
CA ALA A 265 0.80 17.73 10.10
C ALA A 265 1.73 18.78 9.46
N ASN A 266 1.82 18.86 8.13
CA ASN A 266 2.73 19.78 7.42
C ASN A 266 2.06 20.58 6.28
N GLY A 267 0.73 20.54 6.16
CA GLY A 267 -0.03 21.31 5.17
C GLY A 267 0.15 20.88 3.71
N LEU A 268 1.02 19.92 3.41
CA LEU A 268 1.26 19.44 2.05
C LEU A 268 -0.02 18.82 1.47
N GLU A 269 -0.43 19.30 0.31
CA GLU A 269 -1.53 18.75 -0.46
C GLU A 269 -1.19 18.78 -1.95
N ILE A 270 -1.16 17.62 -2.59
CA ILE A 270 -0.89 17.46 -4.03
C ILE A 270 -2.04 16.67 -4.63
N GLU A 271 -2.58 17.14 -5.73
CA GLU A 271 -3.70 16.56 -6.42
C GLU A 271 -3.34 16.31 -7.88
N LEU A 272 -3.53 15.08 -8.33
CA LEU A 272 -3.33 14.67 -9.70
C LEU A 272 -4.66 14.19 -10.28
N SER A 273 -5.14 14.87 -11.31
CA SER A 273 -6.38 14.53 -12.00
C SER A 273 -6.07 13.78 -13.29
N PHE A 274 -6.67 12.61 -13.44
CA PHE A 274 -6.48 11.71 -14.57
C PHE A 274 -7.77 11.47 -15.33
N ARG A 275 -7.66 11.36 -16.65
CA ARG A 275 -8.75 10.99 -17.55
C ARG A 275 -8.31 9.87 -18.49
N LYS A 276 -9.20 8.94 -18.83
CA LYS A 276 -8.96 7.97 -19.89
C LYS A 276 -9.17 8.60 -21.26
N GLU A 277 -8.17 8.49 -22.10
CA GLU A 277 -8.20 8.90 -23.50
C GLU A 277 -7.84 7.69 -24.35
N ARG A 278 -8.76 7.28 -25.24
CA ARG A 278 -8.61 6.07 -26.07
C ARG A 278 -8.25 4.81 -25.26
N GLY A 279 -8.77 4.71 -24.04
CA GLY A 279 -8.54 3.57 -23.14
C GLY A 279 -7.31 3.67 -22.23
N GLU A 280 -6.43 4.66 -22.43
CA GLU A 280 -5.25 4.90 -21.61
C GLU A 280 -5.47 6.03 -20.61
N TRP A 281 -4.99 5.88 -19.38
CA TRP A 281 -5.02 6.97 -18.41
C TRP A 281 -4.00 8.05 -18.78
N LYS A 282 -4.46 9.31 -18.78
CA LYS A 282 -3.64 10.50 -19.00
C LYS A 282 -3.79 11.47 -17.83
N LEU A 283 -2.70 12.04 -17.35
CA LEU A 283 -2.70 13.20 -16.46
C LEU A 283 -3.22 14.39 -17.26
N VAL A 284 -4.27 15.05 -16.76
CA VAL A 284 -4.91 16.21 -17.42
C VAL A 284 -4.78 17.48 -16.59
N LYS A 285 -4.61 17.34 -15.28
CA LYS A 285 -4.45 18.47 -14.37
C LYS A 285 -3.68 18.06 -13.12
N PHE A 286 -2.91 18.98 -12.54
CA PHE A 286 -2.42 18.82 -11.18
C PHE A 286 -2.45 20.13 -10.38
N ASN A 287 -2.39 20.04 -9.06
CA ASN A 287 -1.98 21.14 -8.21
C ASN A 287 -0.73 20.74 -7.42
N SER A 288 0.03 21.74 -7.01
CA SER A 288 1.23 21.63 -6.21
C SER A 288 1.23 22.71 -5.14
#